data_AF-A0A7X5DGA9-F1
#
_entry.id   AF-A0A7X5DGA9-F1
#
_cell.length_a   1.000
_cell.length_b   1.000
_cell.length_c   1.000
_cell.angle_alpha   90.00
_cell.angle_beta   90.00
_cell.angle_gamma   90.00
#
_symmetry.space_group_name_H-M   'P 1'
#
loop_
_entity.id
_entity.type
_entity.pdbx_description
1 polymer ?
#
loop_
_entity_poly.entity_id
_entity_poly.type
_entity_poly.pdbx_seq_one_letter_code
_entity_poly.pdbx_strand_id
1 'polypeptide(L)'
;MNKFMCKENFYIDAGDSIQNNIFRWYASYQYSNCEKNVEIDGYGIDTIPDDIKMLIIEKEGKWELTSSASKIKIRYLLNKILKNYDSSIFPDNIFYYGTFNQVTWIKNKLIEKGIIENEIKIKKIEKDR
;
A
#
# COMPACT_ATOMS: atom_id res chain seq x y z
N MET A 1 -8.06 31.05 -15.36
CA MET A 1 -8.53 30.22 -14.23
C MET A 1 -9.87 29.62 -14.63
N ASN A 2 -9.89 28.40 -15.18
CA ASN A 2 -11.15 27.74 -15.54
C ASN A 2 -11.75 27.06 -14.30
N LYS A 3 -12.83 27.65 -13.80
CA LYS A 3 -13.64 27.15 -12.69
C LYS A 3 -14.51 26.02 -13.24
N PHE A 4 -14.09 24.76 -13.07
CA PHE A 4 -14.96 23.63 -13.37
C PHE A 4 -15.86 23.37 -12.16
N MET A 5 -17.16 23.68 -12.30
CA MET A 5 -18.20 23.25 -11.38
C MET A 5 -18.91 22.02 -11.96
N CYS A 6 -18.47 20.81 -11.59
CA CYS A 6 -19.29 19.61 -11.77
C CYS A 6 -20.11 19.44 -10.49
N LYS A 7 -21.42 19.77 -10.55
CA LYS A 7 -22.36 19.57 -9.44
C LYS A 7 -22.87 18.12 -9.48
N GLU A 8 -22.66 17.45 -8.34
CA GLU A 8 -23.30 16.23 -7.84
C GLU A 8 -22.92 14.88 -8.50
N ASN A 9 -22.33 14.02 -7.66
CA ASN A 9 -21.83 12.65 -7.87
C ASN A 9 -20.43 12.53 -8.51
N PHE A 10 -19.42 12.56 -7.64
CA PHE A 10 -18.03 12.23 -7.93
C PHE A 10 -17.74 10.83 -7.37
N TYR A 11 -17.32 9.91 -8.24
CA TYR A 11 -16.94 8.55 -7.85
C TYR A 11 -15.45 8.39 -8.02
N ILE A 12 -14.81 7.82 -7.00
CA ILE A 12 -13.41 7.41 -7.05
C ILE A 12 -13.38 5.90 -6.89
N ASP A 13 -12.74 5.21 -7.83
CA ASP A 13 -12.29 3.84 -7.63
C ASP A 13 -10.76 3.82 -7.55
N ALA A 14 -10.23 3.07 -6.60
CA ALA A 14 -8.80 2.91 -6.41
C ALA A 14 -8.48 1.44 -6.16
N GLY A 15 -7.31 1.03 -6.62
CA GLY A 15 -6.81 -0.33 -6.42
C GLY A 15 -5.32 -0.41 -6.62
N ASP A 16 -4.75 -1.52 -6.19
CA ASP A 16 -3.36 -1.85 -6.42
C ASP A 16 -3.18 -3.31 -6.84
N SER A 17 -2.00 -3.62 -7.37
CA SER A 17 -1.65 -4.96 -7.79
C SER A 17 -0.13 -5.17 -7.79
N ILE A 18 0.27 -6.44 -7.80
CA ILE A 18 1.65 -6.85 -8.05
C ILE A 18 1.68 -7.57 -9.38
N GLN A 19 2.43 -7.04 -10.35
CA GLN A 19 2.62 -7.67 -11.66
C GLN A 19 4.10 -7.74 -11.98
N ASN A 20 4.61 -8.93 -12.30
CA ASN A 20 6.04 -9.15 -12.58
C ASN A 20 6.96 -8.57 -11.50
N ASN A 21 6.59 -8.75 -10.22
CA ASN A 21 7.33 -8.22 -9.06
C ASN A 21 7.38 -6.68 -8.96
N ILE A 22 6.55 -5.98 -9.74
CA ILE A 22 6.37 -4.53 -9.71
C ILE A 22 5.04 -4.23 -9.02
N PHE A 23 5.10 -3.42 -7.96
CA PHE A 23 3.90 -2.86 -7.34
C PHE A 23 3.32 -1.76 -8.24
N ARG A 24 2.02 -1.83 -8.51
CA ARG A 24 1.28 -0.85 -9.32
C ARG A 24 0.04 -0.41 -8.57
N TRP A 25 -0.37 0.84 -8.76
CA TRP A 25 -1.61 1.37 -8.23
C TRP A 25 -2.34 2.16 -9.32
N TYR A 26 -3.65 2.28 -9.17
CA TYR A 26 -4.48 3.09 -10.05
C TYR A 26 -5.53 3.86 -9.24
N ALA A 27 -5.98 4.97 -9.82
CA ALA A 27 -7.15 5.70 -9.38
C ALA A 27 -7.96 6.12 -10.61
N SER A 28 -9.26 5.87 -10.60
CA SER A 28 -10.21 6.31 -11.62
C SER A 28 -11.21 7.27 -11.00
N TYR A 29 -11.36 8.42 -11.63
CA TYR A 29 -12.25 9.50 -11.23
C TYR A 29 -13.36 9.63 -12.26
N GLN A 30 -14.61 9.41 -11.83
CA GLN A 30 -15.78 9.56 -12.68
C GLN A 30 -16.65 10.71 -12.17
N TYR A 31 -16.99 11.62 -13.08
CA TYR A 31 -17.97 12.68 -12.84
C TYR A 31 -19.26 12.30 -13.57
N SER A 32 -20.35 12.08 -12.83
CA SER A 32 -21.68 11.72 -13.35
C SER A 32 -22.18 12.62 -14.48
N ASN A 33 -21.85 13.91 -14.44
CA ASN A 33 -22.41 14.95 -15.29
C ASN A 33 -21.38 15.56 -16.26
N CYS A 34 -20.17 15.02 -16.27
CA CYS A 34 -19.05 15.49 -17.08
C CYS A 34 -18.45 14.21 -17.67
N GLU A 35 -18.66 13.89 -18.97
CA GLU A 35 -18.23 12.66 -19.68
C GLU A 35 -16.69 12.40 -19.69
N LYS A 36 -15.96 12.95 -18.73
CA LYS A 36 -14.53 12.82 -18.56
C LYS A 36 -14.26 11.89 -17.38
N ASN A 37 -13.80 10.70 -17.71
CA ASN A 37 -13.10 9.84 -16.75
C ASN A 37 -11.63 10.25 -16.75
N VAL A 38 -11.06 10.43 -15.55
CA VAL A 38 -9.62 10.62 -15.39
C VAL A 38 -9.06 9.36 -14.76
N GLU A 39 -8.10 8.75 -15.44
CA GLU A 39 -7.37 7.60 -14.92
C GLU A 39 -5.93 8.02 -14.64
N ILE A 40 -5.45 7.62 -13.46
CA ILE A 40 -4.07 7.84 -13.02
C ILE A 40 -3.51 6.48 -12.63
N ASP A 41 -2.39 6.11 -13.23
CA ASP A 41 -1.61 4.93 -12.89
C ASP A 41 -0.25 5.33 -12.31
N GLY A 42 0.27 4.48 -11.42
CA GLY A 42 1.60 4.67 -10.87
C GLY A 42 2.33 3.36 -10.60
N TYR A 43 3.66 3.47 -10.57
CA TYR A 43 4.58 2.35 -10.46
C TYR A 43 5.50 2.52 -9.25
N GLY A 44 5.55 1.50 -8.41
CA GLY A 44 6.41 1.45 -7.23
C GLY A 44 5.67 1.76 -5.93
N ILE A 45 6.07 1.06 -4.87
CA ILE A 45 5.40 1.09 -3.57
C ILE A 45 5.45 2.47 -2.89
N ASP A 46 6.51 3.23 -3.11
CA ASP A 46 6.73 4.56 -2.52
C ASP A 46 6.07 5.69 -3.34
N THR A 47 5.35 5.37 -4.42
CA THR A 47 4.75 6.37 -5.33
C THR A 47 3.24 6.54 -5.15
N ILE A 48 2.60 5.61 -4.42
CA ILE A 48 1.17 5.69 -4.16
C ILE A 48 0.88 6.90 -3.25
N PRO A 49 -0.01 7.82 -3.66
CA PRO A 49 -0.45 8.90 -2.78
C PRO A 49 -1.19 8.35 -1.56
N ASP A 50 -1.01 9.01 -0.40
CA ASP A 50 -1.63 8.57 0.85
C ASP A 50 -3.16 8.49 0.75
N ASP A 51 -3.81 9.43 0.05
CA ASP A 51 -5.26 9.41 -0.15
C ASP A 51 -5.72 8.17 -0.94
N ILE A 52 -4.99 7.80 -2.00
CA ILE A 52 -5.29 6.59 -2.79
C ILE A 52 -5.06 5.34 -1.95
N LYS A 53 -3.96 5.29 -1.21
CA LYS A 53 -3.67 4.19 -0.27
C LYS A 53 -4.79 4.03 0.75
N MET A 54 -5.29 5.14 1.31
CA MET A 54 -6.38 5.12 2.29
C MET A 54 -7.68 4.61 1.69
N LEU A 55 -8.05 5.03 0.47
CA LEU A 55 -9.23 4.51 -0.23
C LEU A 55 -9.17 2.99 -0.44
N ILE A 56 -8.00 2.47 -0.83
CA ILE A 56 -7.82 1.01 -0.99
C ILE A 56 -7.95 0.31 0.37
N ILE A 57 -7.34 0.87 1.43
CA ILE A 57 -7.44 0.34 2.80
C ILE A 57 -8.88 0.36 3.31
N GLU A 58 -9.68 1.38 2.99
CA GLU A 58 -11.09 1.46 3.37
C GLU A 58 -11.93 0.38 2.68
N LYS A 59 -11.65 0.13 1.39
CA LYS A 59 -12.32 -0.88 0.56
C LYS A 59 -11.95 -2.31 0.95
N GLU A 60 -10.66 -2.58 1.17
CA GLU A 60 -10.13 -3.94 1.28
C GLU A 60 -9.69 -4.32 2.71
N GLY A 61 -9.49 -3.31 3.56
CA GLY A 61 -8.97 -3.42 4.91
C GLY A 61 -7.46 -3.16 5.00
N LYS A 62 -7.00 -2.92 6.23
CA LYS A 62 -5.59 -2.68 6.56
C LYS A 62 -4.90 -4.00 6.90
N TRP A 63 -3.66 -4.16 6.47
CA TRP A 63 -2.85 -5.36 6.70
C TRP A 63 -1.53 -5.01 7.37
N GLU A 64 -1.01 -5.94 8.15
CA GLU A 64 0.25 -5.82 8.88
C GLU A 64 1.25 -6.91 8.48
N LEU A 65 2.53 -6.53 8.50
CA LEU A 65 3.67 -7.43 8.37
C LEU A 65 4.30 -7.67 9.74
N THR A 66 4.33 -8.92 10.18
CA THR A 66 5.05 -9.35 11.39
C THR A 66 6.10 -10.37 11.04
N SER A 67 7.11 -10.53 11.90
CA SER A 67 8.14 -11.54 11.70
C SER A 67 8.73 -12.04 13.02
N SER A 68 9.08 -13.33 13.05
CA SER A 68 9.87 -13.95 14.13
C SER A 68 11.38 -13.88 13.89
N ALA A 69 11.82 -13.38 12.72
CA ALA A 69 13.23 -13.19 12.41
C ALA A 69 13.85 -12.05 13.24
N SER A 70 15.17 -11.90 13.15
CA SER A 70 15.89 -10.81 13.81
C SER A 70 15.32 -9.43 13.42
N LYS A 71 14.78 -8.69 14.39
CA LYS A 71 14.21 -7.34 14.22
C LYS A 71 15.21 -6.38 13.57
N ILE A 72 16.47 -6.44 13.98
CA ILE A 72 17.56 -5.62 13.44
C ILE A 72 17.75 -5.91 11.95
N LYS A 73 17.78 -7.19 11.57
CA LYS A 73 17.91 -7.61 10.18
C LYS A 73 16.73 -7.13 9.33
N ILE A 74 15.50 -7.33 9.79
CA ILE A 74 14.30 -6.89 9.07
C ILE A 74 14.31 -5.37 8.86
N ARG A 75 14.50 -4.59 9.94
CA ARG A 75 14.54 -3.12 9.85
C ARG A 75 15.66 -2.63 8.91
N TYR A 76 16.83 -3.25 8.96
CA TYR A 76 17.93 -2.93 8.04
C TYR A 76 17.55 -3.18 6.57
N LEU A 77 16.91 -4.31 6.26
CA LEU A 77 16.48 -4.62 4.91
C LEU A 77 15.38 -3.68 4.43
N LEU A 78 14.42 -3.33 5.30
CA LEU A 78 13.35 -2.39 4.97
C LEU A 78 13.87 -0.99 4.64
N ASN A 79 14.83 -0.48 5.41
CA ASN A 79 15.53 0.78 5.10
C ASN A 79 16.24 0.76 3.73
N LYS A 80 16.62 -0.41 3.22
CA LYS A 80 17.19 -0.55 1.87
C LYS A 80 16.13 -0.72 0.77
N ILE A 81 14.94 -1.20 1.11
CA ILE A 81 13.85 -1.49 0.16
C ILE A 81 13.02 -0.23 -0.08
N LEU A 82 12.72 0.51 0.99
CA LEU A 82 11.79 1.63 1.01
C LEU A 82 12.54 2.95 1.19
N LYS A 83 12.21 3.97 0.42
CA LYS A 83 12.95 5.25 0.43
C LYS A 83 12.82 6.01 1.76
N ASN A 84 11.63 5.99 2.36
CA ASN A 84 11.28 6.79 3.54
C ASN A 84 10.77 5.93 4.69
N TYR A 85 11.40 4.78 4.93
CA TYR A 85 10.97 3.88 6.00
C TYR A 85 11.41 4.40 7.37
N ASP A 86 10.43 4.68 8.22
CA ASP A 86 10.66 4.98 9.63
C ASP A 86 10.19 3.81 10.49
N SER A 87 11.13 3.08 11.11
CA SER A 87 10.79 1.97 11.98
C SER A 87 10.19 2.37 13.34
N SER A 88 10.32 3.64 13.73
CA SER A 88 9.91 4.13 15.06
C SER A 88 8.39 4.23 15.23
N ILE A 89 7.65 4.30 14.12
CA ILE A 89 6.19 4.40 14.10
C ILE A 89 5.47 3.06 14.32
N PHE A 90 6.21 1.95 14.40
CA PHE A 90 5.63 0.62 14.48
C PHE A 90 5.78 -0.01 15.88
N PRO A 91 4.74 -0.70 16.39
CA PRO A 91 4.84 -1.51 17.60
C PRO A 91 5.87 -2.64 17.49
N ASP A 92 6.25 -3.21 18.63
CA ASP A 92 7.52 -3.92 18.78
C ASP A 92 7.70 -5.21 17.94
N ASN A 93 6.67 -5.73 17.26
CA ASN A 93 6.79 -6.90 16.36
C ASN A 93 6.16 -6.66 14.99
N ILE A 94 5.81 -5.41 14.70
CA ILE A 94 5.21 -5.01 13.43
C ILE A 94 6.25 -4.23 12.66
N PHE A 95 6.37 -4.54 11.38
CA PHE A 95 7.42 -3.98 10.54
C PHE A 95 6.87 -3.09 9.43
N TYR A 96 5.60 -3.26 9.06
CA TYR A 96 4.94 -2.45 8.04
C TYR A 96 3.42 -2.55 8.13
N TYR A 97 2.72 -1.49 7.71
CA TYR A 97 1.27 -1.46 7.51
C TYR A 97 0.91 -0.94 6.12
N GLY A 98 -0.08 -1.55 5.48
CA GLY A 98 -0.57 -1.09 4.19
C GLY A 98 -1.75 -1.88 3.67
N THR A 99 -1.95 -1.80 2.35
CA THR A 99 -2.85 -2.70 1.62
C THR A 99 -2.30 -4.12 1.64
N PHE A 100 -3.12 -5.10 1.24
CA PHE A 100 -2.68 -6.49 1.11
C PHE A 100 -1.49 -6.62 0.15
N ASN A 101 -1.55 -5.93 -0.99
CA ASN A 101 -0.50 -5.99 -2.01
C ASN A 101 0.77 -5.27 -1.57
N GLN A 102 0.70 -4.15 -0.86
CA GLN A 102 1.91 -3.51 -0.31
C GLN A 102 2.66 -4.44 0.64
N VAL A 103 1.92 -5.04 1.58
CA VAL A 103 2.49 -5.95 2.58
C VAL A 103 3.04 -7.22 1.91
N THR A 104 2.35 -7.76 0.92
CA THR A 104 2.80 -8.93 0.14
C THR A 104 4.04 -8.63 -0.68
N TRP A 105 4.12 -7.47 -1.32
CA TRP A 105 5.29 -7.07 -2.09
C TRP A 105 6.52 -6.95 -1.18
N ILE A 106 6.36 -6.34 0.00
CA ILE A 106 7.44 -6.24 0.99
C ILE A 106 7.88 -7.62 1.49
N LYS A 107 6.93 -8.52 1.82
CA LYS A 107 7.23 -9.91 2.19
C LYS A 107 8.12 -10.56 1.12
N ASN A 108 7.73 -10.46 -0.15
CA ASN A 108 8.50 -11.05 -1.25
C ASN A 108 9.91 -10.46 -1.36
N LYS A 109 10.06 -9.13 -1.20
CA LYS A 109 11.38 -8.47 -1.18
C LYS A 109 12.26 -8.90 -0.01
N LEU A 110 11.69 -9.16 1.15
CA LEU A 110 12.43 -9.69 2.29
C LEU A 110 12.89 -11.13 2.04
N ILE A 111 12.05 -11.97 1.43
CA ILE A 111 12.39 -13.35 1.04
C ILE A 111 13.52 -13.35 0.01
N GLU A 112 13.43 -12.52 -1.02
CA GLU A 112 14.50 -12.34 -2.03
C GLU A 112 15.84 -11.92 -1.40
N LYS A 113 15.80 -11.24 -0.25
CA LYS A 113 16.99 -10.81 0.52
C LYS A 113 17.39 -11.79 1.63
N GLY A 114 16.83 -13.00 1.63
CA GLY A 114 17.25 -14.10 2.50
C GLY A 114 16.61 -14.10 3.89
N ILE A 115 15.37 -13.63 4.02
CA ILE A 115 14.52 -13.96 5.17
C ILE A 115 13.72 -15.23 4.84
N ILE A 116 13.60 -16.14 5.81
CA ILE A 116 12.88 -17.39 5.61
C ILE A 116 11.38 -17.08 5.55
N GLU A 117 10.68 -17.62 4.56
CA GLU A 117 9.25 -17.32 4.35
C GLU A 117 8.39 -17.59 5.59
N ASN A 118 8.62 -18.72 6.27
CA ASN A 118 7.87 -19.12 7.47
C ASN A 118 8.07 -18.17 8.66
N GLU A 119 9.10 -17.34 8.63
CA GLU A 119 9.37 -16.34 9.66
C GLU A 119 8.59 -15.05 9.41
N ILE A 120 7.93 -14.86 8.26
CA ILE A 120 7.16 -13.65 7.93
C ILE A 120 5.68 -13.99 7.87
N LYS A 121 4.86 -13.20 8.56
CA LYS A 121 3.41 -13.35 8.57
C LYS A 121 2.72 -12.08 8.14
N ILE A 122 1.65 -12.26 7.37
CA ILE A 122 0.74 -11.19 6.95
C ILE A 122 -0.59 -11.42 7.66
N LYS A 123 -1.13 -10.40 8.29
CA LYS A 123 -2.42 -10.48 8.99
C LYS A 123 -3.28 -9.27 8.64
N LYS A 124 -4.58 -9.50 8.48
CA LYS A 124 -5.57 -8.41 8.35
C LYS A 124 -5.80 -7.82 9.74
N ILE A 125 -5.73 -6.50 9.84
CA ILE A 125 -6.10 -5.80 11.06
C ILE A 125 -7.63 -5.72 11.09
N GLU A 126 -8.23 -6.40 12.06
CA GLU A 126 -9.65 -6.23 12.33
C GLU A 126 -9.85 -4.82 12.88
N LYS A 127 -10.81 -4.07 12.35
CA LYS A 127 -11.22 -2.81 12.98
C LYS A 127 -11.77 -3.19 14.35
N ASP A 128 -11.15 -2.70 15.42
CA ASP A 128 -11.77 -2.74 16.74
C ASP A 128 -13.17 -2.10 16.59
N ARG A 129 -14.20 -2.87 16.98
CA ARG A 129 -15.60 -2.46 16.92
C ARG A 129 -15.89 -1.38 17.95
#